data_AF-F6IZR6-F1
#
_entry.id   AF-F6IZR6-F1
#
_cell.length_a   1.000
_cell.length_b   1.000
_cell.length_c   1.000
_cell.angle_alpha   90.00
_cell.angle_beta   90.00
_cell.angle_gamma   90.00
#
_symmetry.space_group_name_H-M   'P 1'
#
loop_
_entity.id
_entity.type
_entity.pdbx_description
1 polymer ?
#
loop_
_entity_poly.entity_id
_entity_poly.type
_entity_poly.pdbx_seq_one_letter_code
_entity_poly.pdbx_strand_id
1 'polypeptide(L)'
;MSNTTATSSAATSTASAASSSATSSSTTASSAATSSSTTATSSSSTTTSSSSSSTSTSSSAEAAAKAWIANKESGGSYTASNGNYYGKYQLSKSLLNGDYSASNQEKVADEYVASRYGSWVAAKAFWEANGYY
;
A
#
# COMPACT_ATOMS: atom_id res chain seq x y z
N MET A 1 5.28 -41.85 -43.43
CA MET A 1 4.07 -41.73 -42.59
C MET A 1 3.62 -40.29 -42.63
N SER A 2 2.51 -40.07 -43.32
CA SER A 2 1.87 -38.79 -43.61
C SER A 2 1.22 -38.19 -42.36
N ASN A 3 1.09 -36.86 -42.29
CA ASN A 3 -0.21 -36.29 -41.93
C ASN A 3 -0.41 -34.92 -42.58
N THR A 4 -1.32 -34.93 -43.56
CA THR A 4 -1.95 -33.79 -44.21
C THR A 4 -3.11 -33.32 -43.34
N THR A 5 -3.35 -32.01 -43.21
CA THR A 5 -4.70 -31.41 -43.28
C THR A 5 -4.55 -29.92 -43.56
N ALA A 6 -5.08 -29.51 -44.71
CA ALA A 6 -5.28 -28.14 -45.12
C ALA A 6 -6.63 -27.62 -44.59
N THR A 7 -6.77 -26.31 -44.41
CA THR A 7 -8.02 -25.64 -44.80
C THR A 7 -7.74 -24.18 -45.12
N SER A 8 -8.09 -23.81 -46.36
CA SER A 8 -8.18 -22.45 -46.89
C SER A 8 -9.60 -21.94 -46.69
N SER A 9 -9.79 -20.62 -46.60
CA SER A 9 -10.91 -19.91 -47.24
C SER A 9 -10.64 -18.42 -47.28
N ALA A 10 -10.52 -17.90 -48.51
CA ALA A 10 -10.55 -16.50 -48.86
C ALA A 10 -12.00 -16.07 -49.13
N ALA A 11 -12.31 -14.79 -48.90
CA ALA A 11 -13.43 -14.13 -49.56
C ALA A 11 -13.14 -12.63 -49.74
N THR A 12 -13.58 -12.14 -50.88
CA THR A 12 -13.21 -10.92 -51.61
C THR A 12 -14.46 -10.06 -51.81
N SER A 13 -14.28 -8.74 -51.99
CA SER A 13 -15.23 -7.75 -52.56
C SER A 13 -16.46 -7.39 -51.72
N THR A 14 -16.94 -6.14 -51.64
CA THR A 14 -17.41 -5.33 -52.78
C THR A 14 -17.62 -3.87 -52.35
N ALA A 15 -17.44 -2.94 -53.30
CA ALA A 15 -17.70 -1.51 -53.15
C ALA A 15 -19.15 -1.13 -53.53
N SER A 16 -19.57 0.05 -53.02
CA SER A 16 -20.29 1.14 -53.73
C SER A 16 -21.66 1.60 -53.18
N ALA A 17 -21.68 2.92 -52.92
CA ALA A 17 -22.73 3.93 -53.11
C ALA A 17 -24.14 3.82 -52.47
N ALA A 18 -24.48 4.83 -51.66
CA ALA A 18 -25.77 5.54 -51.74
C ALA A 18 -25.74 6.88 -50.97
N SER A 19 -26.15 7.95 -51.67
CA SER A 19 -26.40 9.31 -51.16
C SER A 19 -27.79 9.41 -50.50
N SER A 20 -27.96 10.25 -49.47
CA SER A 20 -29.05 11.24 -49.33
C SER A 20 -29.09 11.88 -47.93
N SER A 21 -29.56 13.12 -47.94
CA SER A 21 -29.57 14.13 -46.88
C SER A 21 -30.76 13.98 -45.92
N ALA A 22 -30.60 14.32 -44.64
CA ALA A 22 -31.66 14.86 -43.79
C ALA A 22 -31.12 15.43 -42.46
N THR A 23 -31.33 16.74 -42.28
CA THR A 23 -31.25 17.50 -41.04
C THR A 23 -32.24 16.98 -39.99
N SER A 24 -31.81 16.85 -38.73
CA SER A 24 -32.59 17.26 -37.54
C SER A 24 -31.78 17.14 -36.24
N SER A 25 -31.82 18.23 -35.50
CA SER A 25 -31.34 18.45 -34.13
C SER A 25 -32.01 17.55 -33.09
N SER A 26 -31.25 17.02 -32.14
CA SER A 26 -31.46 17.31 -30.71
C SER A 26 -30.31 16.74 -29.86
N THR A 27 -29.87 17.59 -28.94
CA THR A 27 -29.02 17.30 -27.78
C THR A 27 -29.59 16.16 -26.93
N THR A 28 -28.74 15.22 -26.46
CA THR A 28 -28.61 14.74 -25.06
C THR A 28 -27.58 13.58 -24.99
N ALA A 29 -26.83 13.54 -23.89
CA ALA A 29 -26.02 12.44 -23.34
C ALA A 29 -24.63 12.15 -23.94
N SER A 30 -23.59 12.28 -23.09
CA SER A 30 -22.91 11.10 -22.52
C SER A 30 -21.64 11.56 -21.80
N SER A 31 -21.71 11.67 -20.48
CA SER A 31 -20.55 11.92 -19.63
C SER A 31 -19.79 10.61 -19.46
N ALA A 32 -18.61 10.53 -20.09
CA ALA A 32 -17.67 9.44 -19.95
C ALA A 32 -17.14 9.34 -18.51
N ALA A 33 -17.44 8.23 -17.83
CA ALA A 33 -16.80 7.86 -16.58
C ALA A 33 -15.40 7.32 -16.86
N THR A 34 -14.38 8.17 -16.67
CA THR A 34 -12.98 7.73 -16.51
C THR A 34 -12.80 7.30 -15.06
N SER A 35 -12.59 5.99 -14.86
CA SER A 35 -12.22 5.41 -13.56
C SER A 35 -10.78 5.79 -13.21
N SER A 36 -10.62 6.87 -12.47
CA SER A 36 -9.38 7.19 -11.77
C SER A 36 -9.31 6.39 -10.46
N SER A 37 -8.42 5.40 -10.38
CA SER A 37 -8.12 4.73 -9.12
C SER A 37 -7.30 5.66 -8.23
N THR A 38 -7.96 6.39 -7.33
CA THR A 38 -7.31 7.10 -6.23
C THR A 38 -7.17 6.11 -5.08
N THR A 39 -5.95 5.60 -4.88
CA THR A 39 -5.60 4.85 -3.68
C THR A 39 -5.74 5.79 -2.48
N ALA A 40 -6.69 5.45 -1.61
CA ALA A 40 -7.01 6.20 -0.41
C ALA A 40 -5.78 6.26 0.52
N THR A 41 -5.23 7.46 0.70
CA THR A 41 -4.49 7.82 1.90
C THR A 41 -5.49 7.86 3.05
N SER A 42 -5.58 6.77 3.80
CA SER A 42 -6.23 6.76 5.10
C SER A 42 -5.33 7.51 6.09
N SER A 43 -5.49 8.83 6.14
CA SER A 43 -5.06 9.64 7.28
C SER A 43 -5.87 9.20 8.50
N SER A 44 -5.35 8.26 9.28
CA SER A 44 -5.85 8.02 10.63
C SER A 44 -5.46 9.20 11.51
N SER A 45 -6.41 10.12 11.68
CA SER A 45 -6.42 11.13 12.73
C SER A 45 -6.35 10.44 14.09
N THR A 46 -5.18 10.47 14.71
CA THR A 46 -4.98 10.01 16.08
C THR A 46 -5.49 11.12 17.01
N THR A 47 -6.58 10.84 17.70
CA THR A 47 -7.17 11.70 18.73
C THR A 47 -6.25 11.74 19.94
N THR A 48 -5.54 12.86 20.12
CA THR A 48 -4.79 13.18 21.34
C THR A 48 -5.78 13.37 22.51
N SER A 49 -5.93 12.33 23.34
CA SER A 49 -6.54 12.46 24.67
C SER A 49 -5.44 12.60 25.71
N SER A 50 -5.36 13.80 26.27
CA SER A 50 -4.41 14.23 27.30
C SER A 50 -4.87 13.72 28.67
N SER A 51 -4.07 12.87 29.35
CA SER A 51 -4.10 12.72 30.82
C SER A 51 -2.96 11.83 31.35
N SER A 52 -2.12 12.40 32.24
CA SER A 52 -1.06 11.81 33.12
C SER A 52 0.38 12.31 32.86
N SER A 53 0.64 13.55 33.24
CA SER A 53 1.74 14.45 32.83
C SER A 53 3.22 14.05 33.09
N SER A 54 3.54 12.82 33.46
CA SER A 54 4.95 12.35 33.53
C SER A 54 5.14 11.02 32.80
N THR A 55 4.20 10.09 32.93
CA THR A 55 4.16 8.83 32.17
C THR A 55 3.61 9.03 30.76
N SER A 56 2.64 9.95 30.58
CA SER A 56 2.03 10.26 29.28
C SER A 56 3.00 10.92 28.31
N THR A 57 3.98 11.69 28.79
CA THR A 57 4.98 12.32 27.93
C THR A 57 5.91 11.28 27.33
N SER A 58 6.38 10.31 28.13
CA SER A 58 7.14 9.17 27.63
C SER A 58 6.31 8.31 26.70
N SER A 59 5.06 7.96 27.03
CA SER A 59 4.20 7.19 26.11
C SER A 59 3.88 7.93 24.81
N SER A 60 3.73 9.26 24.85
CA SER A 60 3.55 10.08 23.64
C SER A 60 4.82 10.13 22.80
N ALA A 61 5.99 10.25 23.43
CA ALA A 61 7.29 10.21 22.75
C ALA A 61 7.57 8.83 22.14
N GLU A 62 7.21 7.75 22.84
CA GLU A 62 7.30 6.37 22.37
C GLU A 62 6.43 6.16 21.13
N ALA A 63 5.15 6.56 21.18
CA ALA A 63 4.24 6.44 20.05
C ALA A 63 4.69 7.31 18.85
N ALA A 64 5.18 8.53 19.11
CA ALA A 64 5.72 9.40 18.07
C ALA A 64 6.98 8.82 17.43
N ALA A 65 7.90 8.27 18.23
CA ALA A 65 9.11 7.62 17.75
C ALA A 65 8.77 6.35 16.94
N LYS A 66 7.82 5.54 17.42
CA LYS A 66 7.29 4.37 16.73
C LYS A 66 6.71 4.72 15.36
N ALA A 67 5.85 5.75 15.30
CA ALA A 67 5.27 6.22 14.06
C ALA A 67 6.34 6.77 13.10
N TRP A 68 7.34 7.49 13.62
CA TRP A 68 8.44 8.01 12.82
C TRP A 68 9.28 6.90 12.19
N ILE A 69 9.68 5.89 12.98
CA ILE A 69 10.45 4.74 12.48
C ILE A 69 9.65 3.99 11.43
N ALA A 70 8.39 3.67 11.73
CA ALA A 70 7.48 3.03 10.77
C ALA A 70 7.36 3.78 9.45
N ASN A 71 7.26 5.12 9.50
CA ASN A 71 7.18 5.95 8.30
C ASN A 71 8.49 5.94 7.51
N LYS A 72 9.64 5.86 8.18
CA LYS A 72 10.96 5.80 7.54
C LYS A 72 11.24 4.45 6.88
N GLU A 73 10.82 3.35 7.50
CA GLU A 73 11.10 2.01 6.99
C GLU A 73 10.19 1.61 5.82
N SER A 74 8.88 1.86 5.93
CA SER A 74 7.88 1.36 4.98
C SER A 74 6.83 2.37 4.55
N GLY A 75 6.91 3.62 5.03
CA GLY A 75 5.83 4.59 4.90
C GLY A 75 4.61 4.27 5.75
N GLY A 76 4.73 3.40 6.76
CA GLY A 76 3.62 3.04 7.64
C GLY A 76 2.73 1.89 7.15
N SER A 77 3.13 1.17 6.09
CA SER A 77 2.30 0.11 5.50
C SER A 77 2.50 -1.26 6.17
N TYR A 78 1.42 -1.82 6.74
CA TYR A 78 1.41 -3.17 7.30
C TYR A 78 1.53 -4.29 6.25
N THR A 79 1.42 -3.97 4.97
CA THR A 79 1.54 -4.93 3.86
C THR A 79 2.81 -4.75 3.04
N ALA A 80 3.70 -3.84 3.45
CA ALA A 80 5.00 -3.67 2.81
C ALA A 80 5.79 -4.98 2.90
N SER A 81 6.38 -5.44 1.80
CA SER A 81 7.17 -6.67 1.78
C SER A 81 8.43 -6.42 0.99
N ASN A 82 9.59 -6.64 1.62
CA ASN A 82 10.90 -6.51 0.99
C ASN A 82 11.72 -7.78 1.26
N GLY A 83 11.61 -8.76 0.36
CA GLY A 83 12.26 -10.06 0.49
C GLY A 83 11.87 -10.81 1.77
N ASN A 84 12.80 -10.92 2.71
CA ASN A 84 12.61 -11.63 3.98
C ASN A 84 11.91 -10.79 5.06
N TYR A 85 11.68 -9.50 4.81
CA TYR A 85 11.05 -8.57 5.73
C TYR A 85 9.61 -8.27 5.31
N TYR A 86 8.73 -8.16 6.30
CA TYR A 86 7.31 -7.89 6.09
C TYR A 86 6.79 -6.88 7.11
N GLY A 87 5.88 -6.04 6.64
CA GLY A 87 5.08 -5.17 7.48
C GLY A 87 5.69 -3.80 7.75
N LYS A 88 5.01 -3.10 8.65
CA LYS A 88 5.23 -1.68 8.93
C LYS A 88 6.64 -1.39 9.45
N TYR A 89 7.15 -2.30 10.27
CA TYR A 89 8.44 -2.21 10.97
C TYR A 89 9.49 -3.14 10.35
N GLN A 90 9.27 -3.55 9.10
CA GLN A 90 10.16 -4.43 8.34
C GLN A 90 10.66 -5.63 9.17
N LEU A 91 9.74 -6.31 9.86
CA LEU A 91 10.08 -7.45 10.72
C LEU A 91 10.40 -8.67 9.86
N SER A 92 11.35 -9.49 10.28
CA SER A 92 11.64 -10.74 9.55
C SER A 92 10.41 -11.65 9.59
N LYS A 93 10.10 -12.30 8.46
CA LYS A 93 8.91 -13.17 8.33
C LYS A 93 8.93 -14.32 9.36
N SER A 94 10.11 -14.80 9.74
CA SER A 94 10.29 -15.79 10.80
C SER A 94 9.84 -15.28 12.17
N LEU A 95 10.08 -14.00 12.47
CA LEU A 95 9.70 -13.37 13.74
C LEU A 95 8.18 -13.19 13.87
N LEU A 96 7.49 -13.07 12.73
CA LEU A 96 6.02 -13.00 12.68
C LEU A 96 5.36 -14.37 12.78
N ASN A 97 6.13 -15.47 12.75
CA ASN A 97 5.63 -16.86 12.82
C ASN A 97 4.51 -17.18 11.80
N GLY A 98 4.44 -16.44 10.69
CA GLY A 98 3.39 -16.55 9.67
C GLY A 98 2.11 -15.75 9.97
N ASP A 99 1.98 -15.11 11.12
CA ASP A 99 0.88 -14.21 11.44
C ASP A 99 1.25 -12.76 11.09
N TYR A 100 0.79 -12.32 9.93
CA TYR A 100 1.06 -10.99 9.38
C TYR A 100 0.02 -9.93 9.80
N SER A 101 -0.81 -10.23 10.80
CA SER A 101 -1.82 -9.28 11.26
C SER A 101 -1.18 -8.01 11.84
N ALA A 102 -1.84 -6.86 11.69
CA ALA A 102 -1.33 -5.59 12.22
C ALA A 102 -1.08 -5.66 13.73
N SER A 103 -1.97 -6.33 14.49
CA SER A 103 -1.83 -6.53 15.92
C SER A 103 -0.60 -7.38 16.29
N ASN A 104 -0.34 -8.46 15.56
CA ASN A 104 0.86 -9.27 15.80
C ASN A 104 2.13 -8.49 15.43
N GLN A 105 2.11 -7.77 14.32
CA GLN A 105 3.22 -6.90 13.92
C GLN A 105 3.52 -5.83 14.99
N GLU A 106 2.51 -5.20 15.56
CA GLU A 106 2.68 -4.21 16.64
C GLU A 106 3.32 -4.85 17.87
N LYS A 107 2.79 -5.99 18.33
CA LYS A 107 3.32 -6.70 19.49
C LYS A 107 4.76 -7.16 19.28
N VAL A 108 5.04 -7.83 18.17
CA VAL A 108 6.37 -8.35 17.86
C VAL A 108 7.37 -7.19 17.70
N ALA A 109 6.95 -6.09 17.06
CA ALA A 109 7.79 -4.90 16.96
C ALA A 109 8.09 -4.30 18.33
N ASP A 110 7.06 -4.10 19.18
CA ASP A 110 7.25 -3.56 20.52
C ASP A 110 8.24 -4.41 21.35
N GLU A 111 8.06 -5.73 21.36
CA GLU A 111 8.97 -6.65 22.05
C GLU A 111 10.38 -6.62 21.47
N TYR A 112 10.51 -6.57 20.14
CA TYR A 112 11.80 -6.48 19.46
C TYR A 112 12.53 -5.19 19.83
N VAL A 113 11.83 -4.05 19.76
CA VAL A 113 12.39 -2.73 20.07
C VAL A 113 12.78 -2.63 21.54
N ALA A 114 11.90 -3.10 22.44
CA ALA A 114 12.15 -3.12 23.86
C ALA A 114 13.37 -3.99 24.20
N SER A 115 13.52 -5.15 23.56
CA SER A 115 14.68 -6.03 23.81
C SER A 115 15.99 -5.46 23.25
N ARG A 116 15.97 -4.84 22.06
CA ARG A 116 17.17 -4.31 21.40
C ARG A 116 17.61 -2.93 21.91
N TYR A 117 16.67 -2.00 22.01
CA TYR A 117 16.93 -0.58 22.26
C TYR A 117 16.37 -0.13 23.61
N GLY A 118 15.54 -0.94 24.27
CA GLY A 118 14.83 -0.57 25.49
C GLY A 118 13.55 0.22 25.22
N SER A 119 13.58 1.16 24.28
CA SER A 119 12.45 2.04 23.97
C SER A 119 12.45 2.49 22.51
N TRP A 120 11.29 2.89 21.99
CA TRP A 120 11.16 3.44 20.64
C TRP A 120 11.91 4.75 20.49
N VAL A 121 11.96 5.55 21.57
CA VAL A 121 12.76 6.79 21.59
C VAL A 121 14.25 6.49 21.40
N ALA A 122 14.78 5.46 22.08
CA ALA A 122 16.17 5.04 21.92
C ALA A 122 16.45 4.45 20.54
N ALA A 123 15.51 3.65 20.00
CA ALA A 123 15.57 3.15 18.63
C ALA A 123 15.64 4.29 17.60
N LYS A 124 14.81 5.34 17.79
CA LYS A 124 14.82 6.51 16.92
C LYS A 124 16.17 7.22 16.99
N ALA A 125 16.69 7.47 18.19
CA ALA A 125 18.00 8.11 18.36
C ALA A 125 19.12 7.30 17.70
N PHE A 126 19.09 5.97 17.82
CA PHE A 126 20.02 5.08 17.12
C PHE A 126 19.92 5.24 15.60
N TRP A 127 18.70 5.27 15.07
CA TRP A 127 18.44 5.47 13.64
C TRP A 127 18.94 6.83 13.14
N GLU A 128 18.71 7.90 13.90
CA GLU A 128 19.20 9.24 13.57
C GLU A 128 20.74 9.31 13.56
N ALA A 129 21.40 8.53 14.41
CA ALA A 129 22.87 8.47 14.47
C ALA A 129 23.50 7.57 13.39
N ASN A 130 22.85 6.46 13.03
CA ASN A 130 23.43 5.41 12.17
C ASN A 130 22.83 5.36 10.76
N GLY A 131 21.61 5.84 10.57
CA GLY A 131 20.86 5.79 9.32
C GLY A 131 20.22 4.43 9.00
N TYR A 132 20.28 3.46 9.91
CA TYR A 132 19.67 2.14 9.76
C TYR A 132 19.06 1.63 11.07
N TYR A 133 18.09 0.72 10.93
CA TYR A 133 17.41 0.02 12.02
C TYR A 133 17.82 -1.46 12.05
#